data_AF-A0A815QZB9-F1
#
_entry.id   AF-A0A815QZB9-F1
#
_cell.length_a   1.000
_cell.length_b   1.000
_cell.length_c   1.000
_cell.angle_alpha   90.00
_cell.angle_beta   90.00
_cell.angle_gamma   90.00
#
_symmetry.space_group_name_H-M   'P 1'
#
loop_
_entity.id
_entity.type
_entity.pdbx_description
1 polymer ?
#
loop_
_entity_poly.entity_id
_entity_poly.type
_entity_poly.pdbx_seq_one_letter_code
_entity_poly.pdbx_strand_id
1 'polypeptide(L)'
;MILFGLKCWILIFSQMTIISNRTFLRIQCITLDFLLQSCLNMDQWLNACVAGERAYTIIKGTRFQKKKSKKAAKIIIIILIIVIISTSIYDPFYRRLIDEENDDEIRIWCIITYSSSLKTFHSAIHSFHFIAPFVINLVSSIVLITRKSRQQSNLRTDRTYYQLLRQQLREHKNLLIAPVILVILALPRLIISYISNCMKSASNPWIYLILYFISFIPPMLTFIIYVLPSKFYK
;
A
#
# COMPACT_ATOMS: atom_id res chain seq x y z
N MET A 1 -11.45 -0.02 2.83
CA MET A 1 -12.54 0.95 2.56
C MET A 1 -13.33 1.29 3.82
N ILE A 2 -13.87 0.31 4.55
CA ILE A 2 -14.67 0.53 5.78
C ILE A 2 -13.90 1.34 6.85
N LEU A 3 -12.67 0.92 7.19
CA LEU A 3 -11.84 1.63 8.20
C LEU A 3 -11.53 3.09 7.82
N PHE A 4 -11.33 3.34 6.53
CA PHE A 4 -11.04 4.68 6.02
C PHE A 4 -12.30 5.56 6.08
N GLY A 5 -13.44 5.04 5.62
CA GLY A 5 -14.72 5.73 5.74
C GLY A 5 -15.05 6.06 7.20
N LEU A 6 -14.87 5.09 8.11
CA LEU A 6 -15.04 5.30 9.54
C LEU A 6 -14.14 6.43 10.08
N LYS A 7 -12.86 6.45 9.70
CA LYS A 7 -11.95 7.54 10.05
C LYS A 7 -12.43 8.90 9.53
N CYS A 8 -12.91 8.97 8.29
CA CYS A 8 -13.45 10.21 7.72
C CYS A 8 -14.68 10.71 8.48
N TRP A 9 -15.63 9.82 8.78
CA TRP A 9 -16.84 10.16 9.53
C TRP A 9 -16.51 10.67 10.94
N ILE A 10 -15.63 9.99 11.67
CA ILE A 10 -15.21 10.43 13.01
C ILE A 10 -14.52 11.79 12.95
N LEU A 11 -13.68 12.04 11.93
CA LEU A 11 -13.03 13.33 11.75
C LEU A 11 -14.05 14.44 11.50
N ILE A 12 -15.03 14.23 10.60
CA ILE A 12 -16.10 15.21 10.32
C ILE A 12 -16.91 15.49 11.59
N PHE A 13 -17.35 14.45 12.31
CA PHE A 13 -18.12 14.63 13.54
C PHE A 13 -17.33 15.32 14.66
N SER A 14 -16.01 15.11 14.72
CA SER A 14 -15.13 15.83 15.64
C SER A 14 -15.01 17.31 15.27
N GLN A 15 -14.91 17.66 13.99
CA GLN A 15 -14.81 19.04 13.51
C GLN A 15 -16.15 19.80 13.68
N MET A 16 -17.28 19.10 13.55
CA MET A 16 -18.61 19.65 13.84
C MET A 16 -18.90 19.78 15.34
N THR A 17 -17.93 19.48 16.22
CA THR A 17 -18.06 19.46 17.70
C THR A 17 -19.14 18.53 18.26
N ILE A 18 -19.73 17.67 17.41
CA ILE A 18 -20.76 16.68 17.80
C ILE A 18 -20.16 15.61 18.72
N ILE A 19 -18.91 15.21 18.45
CA ILE A 19 -18.15 14.26 19.28
C ILE A 19 -17.01 15.01 19.96
N SER A 20 -17.18 15.32 21.23
CA SER A 20 -16.18 16.01 22.07
C SER A 20 -15.49 15.08 23.08
N ASN A 21 -15.87 13.80 23.15
CA ASN A 21 -15.28 12.86 24.09
C ASN A 21 -13.80 12.58 23.73
N ARG A 22 -12.90 13.22 24.48
CA ARG A 22 -11.45 13.18 24.25
C ARG A 22 -10.86 11.78 24.34
N THR A 23 -11.37 10.93 25.24
CA THR A 23 -10.92 9.55 25.39
C THR A 23 -11.29 8.73 24.17
N PHE A 24 -12.53 8.89 23.66
CA PHE A 24 -12.96 8.24 22.43
C PHE A 24 -12.10 8.68 21.24
N LEU A 25 -11.92 9.99 21.04
CA LEU A 25 -11.11 10.53 19.94
C LEU A 25 -9.66 10.03 20.00
N ARG A 26 -9.08 9.89 21.19
CA ARG A 26 -7.71 9.38 21.38
C ARG A 26 -7.59 7.91 21.01
N ILE A 27 -8.53 7.07 21.46
CA ILE A 27 -8.55 5.64 21.14
C ILE A 27 -8.68 5.44 19.63
N GLN A 28 -9.56 6.21 18.97
CA GLN A 28 -9.75 6.15 17.52
C GLN A 28 -8.50 6.63 16.75
N CYS A 29 -7.91 7.76 17.17
CA CYS A 29 -6.68 8.32 16.62
C CYS A 29 -5.52 7.31 16.63
N ILE A 30 -5.40 6.51 17.70
CA ILE A 30 -4.35 5.49 17.81
C ILE A 30 -4.72 4.26 16.97
N THR A 31 -5.93 3.74 17.14
CA THR A 31 -6.33 2.42 16.64
C THR A 31 -6.57 2.45 15.13
N LEU A 32 -7.31 3.43 14.62
CA LEU A 32 -7.68 3.46 13.20
C LEU A 32 -6.47 3.73 12.32
N ASP A 33 -5.60 4.65 12.72
CA ASP A 33 -4.38 4.92 11.98
C ASP A 33 -3.45 3.72 11.92
N PHE A 34 -3.23 3.05 13.06
CA PHE A 34 -2.41 1.85 13.13
C PHE A 34 -2.97 0.72 12.26
N LEU A 35 -4.28 0.46 12.34
CA LEU A 35 -4.96 -0.55 11.53
C LEU A 35 -4.90 -0.19 10.05
N LEU A 36 -5.16 1.07 9.69
CA LEU A 36 -5.08 1.54 8.31
C LEU A 36 -3.67 1.33 7.75
N GLN A 37 -2.62 1.78 8.45
CA GLN A 37 -1.24 1.58 8.01
C GLN A 37 -0.91 0.10 7.83
N SER A 38 -1.27 -0.73 8.81
CA SER A 38 -0.98 -2.16 8.80
C SER A 38 -1.68 -2.87 7.65
N CYS A 39 -2.96 -2.57 7.41
CA CYS A 39 -3.72 -3.11 6.29
C CYS A 39 -3.13 -2.69 4.94
N LEU A 40 -2.69 -1.45 4.80
CA LEU A 40 -2.09 -0.96 3.55
C LEU A 40 -0.75 -1.64 3.26
N ASN A 41 0.11 -1.76 4.27
CA ASN A 41 1.37 -2.48 4.13
C ASN A 41 1.11 -3.95 3.78
N MET A 42 0.10 -4.57 4.41
CA MET A 42 -0.27 -5.95 4.15
C MET A 42 -0.76 -6.15 2.71
N ASP A 43 -1.61 -5.27 2.20
CA ASP A 43 -2.08 -5.31 0.80
C ASP A 43 -0.91 -5.26 -0.19
N GLN A 44 0.04 -4.34 0.02
CA GLN A 44 1.21 -4.19 -0.84
C GLN A 44 2.09 -5.45 -0.83
N TRP A 45 2.39 -5.99 0.35
CA TRP A 45 3.20 -7.19 0.50
C TRP A 45 2.50 -8.44 -0.08
N LEU A 46 1.20 -8.59 0.14
CA LEU A 46 0.42 -9.69 -0.44
C LEU A 46 0.40 -9.61 -1.97
N ASN A 47 0.22 -8.42 -2.54
CA ASN A 47 0.28 -8.23 -3.99
C ASN A 47 1.65 -8.63 -4.55
N ALA A 48 2.74 -8.21 -3.88
CA ALA A 48 4.11 -8.63 -4.23
C ALA A 48 4.29 -10.15 -4.14
N CYS A 49 3.77 -10.81 -3.11
CA CYS A 49 3.82 -12.27 -2.98
C CYS A 49 3.05 -12.97 -4.10
N VAL A 50 1.87 -12.47 -4.49
CA VAL A 50 1.10 -13.02 -5.62
C VAL A 50 1.86 -12.87 -6.93
N ALA A 51 2.48 -11.72 -7.18
CA ALA A 51 3.32 -11.51 -8.37
C ALA A 51 4.52 -12.47 -8.37
N GLY A 52 5.18 -12.63 -7.22
CA GLY A 52 6.30 -13.57 -7.04
C GLY A 52 5.89 -15.02 -7.26
N GLU A 53 4.73 -15.46 -6.74
CA GLU A 53 4.21 -16.81 -6.95
C GLU A 53 3.91 -17.08 -8.43
N ARG A 54 3.35 -16.10 -9.16
CA ARG A 54 3.11 -16.20 -10.61
C ARG A 54 4.43 -16.36 -11.38
N ALA A 55 5.45 -15.56 -11.04
CA ALA A 55 6.78 -15.68 -11.62
C ALA A 55 7.43 -17.04 -11.30
N TYR A 56 7.31 -17.51 -10.05
CA TYR A 56 7.83 -18.82 -9.64
C TYR A 56 7.14 -19.98 -10.38
N THR A 57 5.82 -19.89 -10.55
CA THR A 57 5.02 -20.89 -11.29
C THR A 57 5.53 -21.03 -12.72
N ILE A 58 5.79 -19.92 -13.43
CA ILE A 58 6.28 -19.99 -14.81
C ILE A 58 7.72 -20.50 -14.91
N ILE A 59 8.57 -20.19 -13.92
CA ILE A 59 9.95 -20.68 -13.86
C ILE A 59 9.98 -22.20 -13.65
N LYS A 60 9.16 -22.73 -12.74
CA LYS A 60 9.11 -24.16 -12.46
C LYS A 60 8.36 -24.97 -13.51
N GLY A 61 7.42 -24.34 -14.23
CA GLY A 61 6.63 -25.01 -15.27
C GLY A 61 5.96 -26.27 -14.75
N THR A 62 6.23 -27.42 -15.38
CA THR A 62 5.65 -28.73 -15.03
C THR A 62 6.09 -29.26 -13.66
N ARG A 63 7.19 -28.75 -13.09
CA ARG A 63 7.67 -29.16 -11.75
C ARG A 63 7.00 -28.40 -10.61
N PHE A 64 6.03 -27.52 -10.90
CA PHE A 64 5.33 -26.75 -9.88
C PHE A 64 4.36 -27.61 -9.06
N GLN A 65 4.51 -27.59 -7.74
CA GLN A 65 3.65 -28.34 -6.81
C GLN A 65 2.71 -27.41 -6.04
N LYS A 66 1.43 -27.40 -6.42
CA LYS A 66 0.39 -26.53 -5.82
C LYS A 66 0.24 -26.72 -4.29
N LYS A 67 0.33 -27.96 -3.79
CA LYS A 67 0.23 -28.25 -2.34
C LYS A 67 1.35 -27.58 -1.54
N LYS A 68 2.58 -27.60 -2.04
CA LYS A 68 3.73 -26.94 -1.41
C LYS A 68 3.58 -25.41 -1.44
N SER A 69 3.13 -24.86 -2.57
CA SER A 69 2.87 -23.41 -2.70
C SER A 69 1.84 -22.92 -1.69
N LYS A 70 0.71 -23.63 -1.54
CA LYS A 70 -0.33 -23.30 -0.54
C LYS A 70 0.21 -23.30 0.89
N LYS A 71 1.05 -24.28 1.26
CA LYS A 71 1.65 -24.35 2.60
C LYS A 71 2.60 -23.18 2.83
N ALA A 72 3.44 -22.86 1.84
CA ALA A 72 4.34 -21.71 1.91
C ALA A 72 3.57 -20.39 2.03
N ALA A 73 2.51 -20.19 1.24
CA ALA A 73 1.67 -18.99 1.30
C ALA A 73 1.08 -18.75 2.70
N LYS A 74 0.56 -19.79 3.35
CA LYS A 74 0.05 -19.67 4.74
C LYS A 74 1.13 -19.21 5.72
N ILE A 75 2.33 -19.77 5.62
CA ILE A 75 3.46 -19.41 6.49
C ILE A 75 3.90 -17.96 6.22
N ILE A 76 4.04 -17.58 4.95
CA ILE A 76 4.43 -16.22 4.54
C ILE A 76 3.41 -15.19 5.05
N ILE A 77 2.11 -15.45 4.95
CA ILE A 77 1.06 -14.56 5.47
C ILE A 77 1.24 -14.32 6.97
N ILE A 78 1.49 -15.36 7.76
CA ILE A 78 1.71 -15.24 9.20
C ILE A 78 2.96 -14.41 9.49
N ILE A 79 4.07 -14.69 8.79
CA ILE A 79 5.32 -13.95 8.94
C ILE A 79 5.11 -12.46 8.60
N LEU A 80 4.41 -12.16 7.50
CA LEU A 80 4.13 -10.78 7.10
C LEU A 80 3.32 -10.02 8.15
N ILE A 81 2.31 -10.65 8.75
CA ILE A 81 1.53 -10.05 9.84
C ILE A 81 2.45 -9.70 11.01
N ILE A 82 3.30 -10.63 11.43
CA ILE A 82 4.23 -10.41 12.55
C ILE A 82 5.20 -9.26 12.24
N VAL A 83 5.79 -9.25 11.05
CA VAL A 83 6.75 -8.21 10.62
C VAL A 83 6.08 -6.85 10.51
N ILE A 84 4.89 -6.75 9.95
CA ILE A 84 4.17 -5.48 9.80
C ILE A 84 3.77 -4.93 11.17
N ILE A 85 3.28 -5.77 12.08
CA ILE A 85 2.91 -5.35 13.43
C ILE A 85 4.17 -4.89 14.18
N SER A 86 5.26 -5.67 14.17
CA SER A 86 6.48 -5.32 14.91
C SER A 86 7.13 -4.02 14.41
N THR A 87 7.12 -3.79 13.10
CA THR A 87 7.64 -2.57 12.47
C THR A 87 6.69 -1.37 12.60
N SER A 88 5.44 -1.55 13.04
CA SER A 88 4.47 -0.46 13.20
C SER A 88 4.09 -0.19 14.66
N ILE A 89 4.51 -1.04 15.60
CA ILE A 89 4.07 -1.00 17.00
C ILE A 89 4.49 0.27 17.75
N TYR A 90 5.57 0.92 17.32
CA TYR A 90 6.02 2.16 17.96
C TYR A 90 5.08 3.34 17.65
N ASP A 91 4.42 3.35 16.48
CA ASP A 91 3.61 4.48 16.01
C ASP A 91 2.45 4.84 16.98
N PRO A 92 1.65 3.88 17.48
CA PRO A 92 0.64 4.11 18.51
C PRO A 92 1.09 4.92 19.73
N PHE A 93 2.32 4.71 20.20
CA PHE A 93 2.81 5.31 21.45
C PHE A 93 3.16 6.81 21.32
N TYR A 94 3.41 7.28 20.09
CA TYR A 94 3.81 8.68 19.82
C TYR A 94 2.67 9.53 19.26
N ARG A 95 1.44 8.99 19.20
CA ARG A 95 0.24 9.69 18.79
C ARG A 95 -0.41 10.43 19.96
N ARG A 96 -0.70 11.71 19.75
CA ARG A 96 -1.38 12.56 20.73
C ARG A 96 -2.41 13.46 20.07
N LEU A 97 -3.42 13.85 20.85
CA LEU A 97 -4.38 14.87 20.46
C LEU A 97 -3.81 16.24 20.79
N ILE A 98 -3.90 17.18 19.85
CA ILE A 98 -3.61 18.60 20.06
C ILE A 98 -4.87 19.38 19.75
N ASP A 99 -5.14 20.37 20.61
CA ASP A 99 -6.21 21.33 20.40
C ASP A 99 -5.58 22.56 19.75
N GLU A 100 -6.08 22.95 18.59
CA GLU A 100 -5.75 24.20 17.92
C GLU A 100 -6.88 25.18 18.19
N GLU A 101 -6.57 26.22 18.96
CA GLU A 101 -7.50 27.27 19.36
C GLU A 101 -7.30 28.45 18.40
N ASN A 102 -8.30 28.74 17.58
CA ASN A 102 -8.42 30.01 16.84
C ASN A 102 -9.54 30.83 17.48
N ASP A 103 -9.54 32.15 17.25
CA ASP A 103 -10.45 33.11 17.91
C ASP A 103 -11.96 32.74 17.88
N ASP A 104 -12.40 31.89 16.93
CA ASP A 104 -13.80 31.46 16.79
C ASP A 104 -14.04 29.93 16.90
N GLU A 105 -13.01 29.07 16.89
CA GLU A 105 -13.18 27.61 16.82
C GLU A 105 -12.06 26.81 17.53
N ILE A 106 -12.46 25.78 18.29
CA ILE A 106 -11.55 24.77 18.87
C ILE A 106 -11.51 23.56 17.93
N ARG A 107 -10.35 23.25 17.35
CA ARG A 107 -10.15 22.10 16.46
C ARG A 107 -9.25 21.05 17.12
N ILE A 108 -9.74 19.81 17.18
CA ILE A 108 -8.98 18.68 17.75
C ILE A 108 -8.28 17.92 16.61
N TRP A 109 -6.95 17.86 16.68
CA TRP A 109 -6.12 17.15 15.70
C TRP A 109 -5.44 15.93 16.31
N CYS A 110 -5.42 14.84 15.56
CA CYS A 110 -4.60 13.66 15.85
C CYS A 110 -3.24 13.85 15.16
N ILE A 111 -2.20 14.17 15.93
CA ILE A 111 -0.85 14.37 15.39
C ILE A 111 0.16 13.37 15.96
N ILE A 112 1.23 13.17 15.21
CA ILE A 112 2.33 12.30 15.59
C ILE A 112 3.52 13.16 15.97
N THR A 113 4.14 12.87 17.11
CA THR A 113 5.30 13.65 17.58
C THR A 113 6.46 12.72 17.90
N TYR A 114 7.35 12.56 16.93
CA TYR A 114 8.54 11.73 17.08
C TYR A 114 9.76 12.57 17.47
N SER A 115 10.69 11.97 18.21
CA SER A 115 12.07 12.48 18.32
C SER A 115 12.77 12.42 16.97
N SER A 116 13.84 13.20 16.77
CA SER A 116 14.58 13.26 15.51
C SER A 116 15.07 11.88 15.03
N SER A 117 15.57 11.03 15.93
CA SER A 117 16.00 9.67 15.61
C SER A 117 14.83 8.77 15.17
N LEU A 118 13.69 8.87 15.86
CA LEU A 118 12.49 8.09 15.53
C LEU A 118 11.85 8.54 14.21
N LYS A 119 11.96 9.83 13.83
CA LYS A 119 11.52 10.31 12.51
C LYS A 119 12.27 9.63 11.39
N THR A 120 13.60 9.56 11.48
CA THR A 120 14.43 8.90 10.46
C THR A 120 14.11 7.41 10.38
N PHE A 121 13.96 6.75 11.52
CA PHE A 121 13.54 5.34 11.56
C PHE A 121 12.16 5.13 10.93
N HIS A 122 11.17 5.96 11.29
CA HIS A 122 9.82 5.89 10.74
C HIS A 122 9.81 6.05 9.22
N SER A 123 10.53 7.06 8.73
CA SER A 123 10.65 7.34 7.31
C SER A 123 11.34 6.19 6.56
N ALA A 124 12.39 5.60 7.14
CA ALA A 124 13.09 4.45 6.57
C ALA A 124 12.17 3.21 6.48
N ILE A 125 11.44 2.90 7.55
CA ILE A 125 10.49 1.78 7.58
C ILE A 125 9.36 2.01 6.58
N HIS A 126 8.75 3.20 6.54
CA HIS A 126 7.69 3.51 5.60
C HIS A 126 8.19 3.41 4.14
N SER A 127 9.42 3.86 3.88
CA SER A 127 10.05 3.72 2.56
C SER A 127 10.32 2.26 2.21
N PHE A 128 10.78 1.44 3.16
CA PHE A 128 11.00 0.01 2.96
C PHE A 128 9.71 -0.74 2.60
N HIS A 129 8.64 -0.54 3.39
CA HIS A 129 7.34 -1.17 3.15
C HIS A 129 6.71 -0.74 1.83
N PHE A 130 7.11 0.41 1.28
CA PHE A 130 6.68 0.87 -0.03
C PHE A 130 7.54 0.33 -1.18
N ILE A 131 8.86 0.54 -1.11
CA ILE A 131 9.80 0.26 -2.20
C ILE A 131 9.98 -1.24 -2.40
N ALA A 132 10.11 -2.02 -1.32
CA ALA A 132 10.41 -3.45 -1.44
C ALA A 132 9.29 -4.23 -2.16
N PRO A 133 8.00 -4.09 -1.80
CA PRO A 133 6.92 -4.73 -2.55
C PRO A 133 6.85 -4.25 -4.00
N PHE A 134 7.11 -2.98 -4.27
CA PHE A 134 7.12 -2.45 -5.64
C PHE A 134 8.20 -3.11 -6.50
N VAL A 135 9.45 -3.17 -6.01
CA VAL A 135 10.56 -3.79 -6.73
C VAL A 135 10.25 -5.27 -7.02
N ILE A 136 9.71 -6.00 -6.03
CA ILE A 136 9.31 -7.40 -6.20
C ILE A 136 8.25 -7.54 -7.29
N ASN A 137 7.21 -6.68 -7.29
CA ASN A 137 6.17 -6.69 -8.31
C ASN A 137 6.72 -6.44 -9.71
N LEU A 138 7.56 -5.40 -9.86
CA LEU A 138 8.13 -5.02 -11.14
C LEU A 138 9.02 -6.13 -11.71
N VAL A 139 9.96 -6.64 -10.91
CA VAL A 139 10.86 -7.73 -11.30
C VAL A 139 10.06 -8.99 -11.63
N SER A 140 9.06 -9.35 -10.81
CA SER A 140 8.23 -10.53 -11.05
C SER A 140 7.45 -10.44 -12.36
N SER A 141 6.89 -9.27 -12.69
CA SER A 141 6.18 -9.05 -13.96
C SER A 141 7.13 -9.13 -15.17
N ILE A 142 8.34 -8.57 -15.08
CA ILE A 142 9.35 -8.68 -16.15
C ILE A 142 9.77 -10.13 -16.37
N VAL A 143 10.04 -10.86 -15.28
CA VAL A 143 10.40 -12.28 -15.32
C VAL A 143 9.27 -13.11 -15.95
N LEU A 144 8.02 -12.86 -15.54
CA LEU A 144 6.84 -13.54 -16.07
C LEU A 144 6.74 -13.38 -17.59
N ILE A 145 6.78 -12.15 -18.09
CA ILE A 145 6.66 -11.84 -19.53
C ILE A 145 7.83 -12.46 -20.31
N THR A 146 9.06 -12.32 -19.81
CA THR A 146 10.26 -12.82 -20.49
C THR A 146 10.25 -14.35 -20.58
N ARG A 147 9.94 -15.04 -19.47
CA ARG A 147 9.89 -16.52 -19.43
C ARG A 147 8.75 -17.06 -20.29
N LYS A 148 7.57 -16.44 -20.25
CA LYS A 148 6.43 -16.83 -21.09
C LYS A 148 6.74 -16.71 -22.58
N SER A 149 7.36 -15.59 -22.96
CA SER A 149 7.74 -15.33 -24.36
C SER A 149 8.80 -16.31 -24.85
N ARG A 150 9.79 -16.65 -24.01
CA ARG A 150 10.79 -17.70 -24.32
C ARG A 150 10.16 -19.08 -24.46
N GLN A 151 9.26 -19.46 -23.56
CA GLN A 151 8.54 -20.75 -23.65
C GLN A 151 7.72 -20.85 -24.94
N GLN A 152 7.00 -19.78 -25.32
CA GLN A 152 6.24 -19.78 -26.57
C GLN A 152 7.15 -19.79 -27.80
N SER A 153 8.28 -19.08 -27.78
CA SER A 153 9.26 -19.10 -28.88
C SER A 153 9.87 -20.49 -29.10
N ASN A 154 10.07 -21.26 -28.03
CA ASN A 154 10.60 -22.63 -28.14
C ASN A 154 9.54 -23.62 -28.67
N LEU A 155 8.25 -23.31 -28.51
CA LEU A 155 7.13 -24.15 -28.98
C LEU A 155 6.62 -23.75 -30.37
N ARG A 156 6.82 -22.49 -30.78
CA ARG A 156 6.36 -21.92 -32.05
C ARG A 156 7.55 -21.38 -32.83
N THR A 157 8.00 -22.15 -33.81
CA THR A 157 9.13 -21.83 -34.71
C THR A 157 8.75 -20.86 -35.83
N ASP A 158 7.47 -20.60 -36.04
CA ASP A 158 6.94 -19.71 -37.10
C ASP A 158 7.07 -18.21 -36.78
N ARG A 159 7.38 -17.85 -35.53
CA ARG A 159 7.49 -16.45 -35.09
C ARG A 159 8.78 -16.18 -34.37
N THR A 160 9.33 -14.98 -34.58
CA THR A 160 10.55 -14.55 -33.89
C THR A 160 10.26 -14.20 -32.42
N TYR A 161 11.24 -14.44 -31.55
CA TYR A 161 11.17 -14.10 -30.14
C TYR A 161 10.71 -12.65 -29.88
N TYR A 162 11.17 -11.69 -30.68
CA TYR A 162 10.80 -10.28 -30.55
C TYR A 162 9.31 -10.03 -30.82
N GLN A 163 8.73 -10.69 -31.85
CA GLN A 163 7.30 -10.59 -32.15
C GLN A 163 6.45 -11.17 -31.03
N LEU A 164 6.85 -12.33 -30.49
CA LEU A 164 6.20 -12.97 -29.35
C LEU A 164 6.29 -12.13 -28.06
N LEU A 165 7.46 -11.55 -27.79
CA LEU A 165 7.66 -10.66 -26.64
C LEU A 165 6.77 -9.41 -26.76
N ARG A 166 6.73 -8.76 -27.93
CA ARG A 166 5.89 -7.58 -28.16
C ARG A 166 4.41 -7.90 -28.00
N GLN A 167 3.96 -9.07 -28.47
CA GLN A 167 2.59 -9.54 -28.30
C GLN A 167 2.27 -9.77 -26.82
N GLN A 168 3.10 -10.51 -26.09
CA GLN A 168 2.89 -10.78 -24.66
C GLN A 168 2.91 -9.48 -23.83
N LEU A 169 3.78 -8.52 -24.17
CA LEU A 169 3.84 -7.23 -23.51
C LEU A 169 2.56 -6.39 -23.77
N ARG A 170 1.96 -6.51 -24.96
CA ARG A 170 0.68 -5.85 -25.29
C ARG A 170 -0.52 -6.52 -24.61
N GLU A 171 -0.58 -7.85 -24.59
CA GLU A 171 -1.63 -8.63 -23.91
C GLU A 171 -1.57 -8.46 -22.39
N HIS A 172 -0.36 -8.37 -21.83
CA HIS A 172 -0.13 -8.28 -20.39
C HIS A 172 0.29 -6.89 -19.92
N LYS A 173 0.05 -5.84 -20.72
CA LYS A 173 0.40 -4.45 -20.36
C LYS A 173 -0.12 -4.05 -18.99
N ASN A 174 -1.31 -4.53 -18.62
CA ASN A 174 -1.94 -4.24 -17.33
C ASN A 174 -1.14 -4.78 -16.13
N LEU A 175 -0.36 -5.86 -16.30
CA LEU A 175 0.51 -6.42 -15.25
C LEU A 175 1.75 -5.55 -14.95
N LEU A 176 2.13 -4.67 -15.89
CA LEU A 176 3.20 -3.68 -15.72
C LEU A 176 2.65 -2.30 -15.36
N ILE A 177 1.54 -1.91 -15.98
CA ILE A 177 0.89 -0.62 -15.75
C ILE A 177 0.31 -0.55 -14.32
N ALA A 178 -0.27 -1.62 -13.80
CA ALA A 178 -0.89 -1.61 -12.47
C ALA A 178 0.11 -1.31 -11.33
N PRO A 179 1.27 -1.99 -11.21
CA PRO A 179 2.28 -1.62 -10.21
C PRO A 179 2.78 -0.17 -10.34
N VAL A 180 2.91 0.35 -11.57
CA VAL A 180 3.37 1.73 -11.80
C VAL A 180 2.30 2.75 -11.39
N ILE A 181 1.04 2.52 -11.73
CA ILE A 181 -0.09 3.36 -11.30
C ILE A 181 -0.19 3.37 -9.77
N LEU A 182 -0.05 2.21 -9.12
CA LEU A 182 -0.07 2.11 -7.67
C LEU A 182 1.06 2.90 -7.01
N VAL A 183 2.26 2.92 -7.61
CA VAL A 183 3.36 3.77 -7.14
C VAL A 183 3.02 5.25 -7.28
N ILE A 184 2.57 5.68 -8.46
CA ILE A 184 2.22 7.08 -8.72
C ILE A 184 1.18 7.58 -7.71
N LEU A 185 0.18 6.76 -7.42
CA LEU A 185 -0.88 7.09 -6.46
C LEU A 185 -0.42 7.09 -4.99
N ALA A 186 0.64 6.37 -4.66
CA ALA A 186 1.16 6.26 -3.30
C ALA A 186 2.35 7.19 -3.01
N LEU A 187 2.98 7.76 -4.06
CA LEU A 187 4.00 8.80 -3.96
C LEU A 187 3.57 10.02 -3.12
N PRO A 188 2.33 10.55 -3.25
CA PRO A 188 1.85 11.64 -2.40
C PRO A 188 2.02 11.34 -0.90
N ARG A 189 1.84 10.08 -0.49
CA ARG A 189 1.99 9.66 0.91
C ARG A 189 3.42 9.76 1.41
N LEU A 190 4.38 9.33 0.59
CA LEU A 190 5.80 9.45 0.89
C LEU A 190 6.18 10.92 0.98
N ILE A 191 5.76 11.72 0.00
CA ILE A 191 6.02 13.16 -0.05
C ILE A 191 5.52 13.84 1.23
N ILE A 192 4.30 13.55 1.70
CA ILE A 192 3.77 14.08 2.97
C ILE A 192 4.64 13.68 4.18
N SER A 193 5.08 12.42 4.24
CA SER A 193 5.93 11.94 5.34
C SER A 193 7.24 12.74 5.43
N TYR A 194 7.85 13.09 4.29
CA TYR A 194 9.08 13.87 4.23
C TYR A 194 8.86 15.40 4.37
N ILE A 195 7.73 15.95 3.89
CA ILE A 195 7.43 17.40 3.94
C ILE A 195 6.90 17.85 5.31
N SER A 196 6.40 16.94 6.16
CA SER A 196 5.91 17.27 7.51
C SER A 196 6.91 18.02 8.41
N ASN A 197 8.22 17.99 8.10
CA ASN A 197 9.25 18.78 8.80
C ASN A 197 9.43 20.22 8.28
N CYS A 198 8.88 20.56 7.10
CA CYS A 198 9.10 21.86 6.44
C CYS A 198 7.98 22.87 6.72
N MET A 199 6.79 22.43 7.14
CA MET A 199 5.63 23.29 7.35
C MET A 199 5.38 23.54 8.83
N LYS A 200 6.17 24.42 9.45
CA LYS A 200 5.88 24.98 10.80
C LYS A 200 4.66 25.91 10.83
N SER A 201 4.09 26.26 9.68
CA SER A 201 2.87 27.07 9.57
C SER A 201 2.18 26.73 8.25
N ALA A 202 1.18 25.85 8.30
CA ALA A 202 0.36 25.56 7.14
C ALA A 202 -0.81 26.54 7.13
N SER A 203 -0.68 27.63 6.35
CA SER A 203 -1.77 28.56 6.08
C SER A 203 -2.99 27.90 5.39
N ASN A 204 -2.89 26.62 4.99
CA ASN A 204 -3.98 25.91 4.31
C ASN A 204 -4.02 24.39 4.66
N PRO A 205 -4.68 24.00 5.77
CA PRO A 205 -4.78 22.61 6.22
C PRO A 205 -5.52 21.68 5.22
N TRP A 206 -6.32 22.26 4.32
CA TRP A 206 -7.08 21.53 3.31
C TRP A 206 -6.21 20.78 2.30
N ILE A 207 -5.06 21.34 1.92
CA ILE A 207 -4.14 20.69 0.97
C ILE A 207 -3.58 19.39 1.56
N TYR A 208 -3.25 19.41 2.86
CA TYR A 208 -2.77 18.24 3.58
C TYR A 208 -3.84 17.14 3.66
N LEU A 209 -5.09 17.53 3.98
CA LEU A 209 -6.24 16.62 4.00
C LEU A 209 -6.49 15.99 2.62
N ILE A 210 -6.46 16.79 1.54
CA ILE A 210 -6.64 16.30 0.17
C ILE A 210 -5.54 15.30 -0.21
N LEU A 211 -4.27 15.64 0.00
CA LEU A 211 -3.13 14.75 -0.29
C LEU A 211 -3.18 13.47 0.56
N TYR A 212 -3.58 13.60 1.83
CA TYR A 212 -3.82 12.46 2.72
C TYR A 212 -4.90 11.54 2.15
N PHE A 213 -6.05 12.06 1.71
CA PHE A 213 -7.11 11.26 1.11
C PHE A 213 -6.72 10.62 -0.23
N ILE A 214 -5.99 11.34 -1.09
CA ILE A 214 -5.45 10.80 -2.35
C ILE A 214 -4.58 9.57 -2.09
N SER A 215 -3.82 9.56 -1.00
CA SER A 215 -2.96 8.42 -0.65
C SER A 215 -3.71 7.11 -0.34
N PHE A 216 -5.03 7.16 -0.11
CA PHE A 216 -5.88 5.98 0.08
C PHE A 216 -6.60 5.51 -1.18
N ILE A 217 -6.48 6.23 -2.30
CA ILE A 217 -7.00 5.82 -3.61
C ILE A 217 -6.34 4.52 -4.14
N PRO A 218 -5.00 4.33 -4.10
CA PRO A 218 -4.38 3.11 -4.64
C PRO A 218 -4.94 1.78 -4.08
N PRO A 219 -5.10 1.59 -2.76
CA PRO A 219 -5.70 0.36 -2.20
C PRO A 219 -7.19 0.20 -2.55
N MET A 220 -7.92 1.31 -2.82
CA MET A 220 -9.30 1.23 -3.33
C MET A 220 -9.34 0.70 -4.77
N LEU A 221 -8.30 1.02 -5.55
CA LEU A 221 -8.18 0.58 -6.94
C LEU A 221 -7.64 -0.84 -7.09
N THR A 222 -6.99 -1.44 -6.08
CA THR A 222 -6.46 -2.82 -6.15
C THR A 222 -7.56 -3.83 -6.53
N PHE A 223 -8.75 -3.72 -5.93
CA PHE A 223 -9.90 -4.59 -6.27
C PHE A 223 -10.35 -4.39 -7.73
N ILE A 224 -10.48 -3.14 -8.17
CA ILE A 224 -10.94 -2.79 -9.52
C ILE A 224 -9.92 -3.24 -10.57
N ILE A 225 -8.63 -3.09 -10.29
CA ILE A 225 -7.56 -3.38 -11.25
C ILE A 225 -7.28 -4.89 -11.37
N TYR A 226 -7.33 -5.62 -10.25
CA TYR A 226 -6.92 -7.04 -10.24
C TYR A 226 -8.08 -8.04 -10.19
N VAL A 227 -9.23 -7.69 -9.58
CA VAL A 227 -10.35 -8.62 -9.41
C VAL A 227 -11.38 -8.45 -10.53
N LEU A 228 -11.86 -7.22 -10.77
CA LEU A 228 -12.93 -6.93 -11.73
C LEU A 228 -12.66 -7.40 -13.19
N PRO A 229 -11.44 -7.28 -13.77
CA PRO A 229 -11.18 -7.75 -15.12
C PRO A 229 -10.95 -9.27 -15.22
N SER A 230 -10.88 -9.99 -14.10
CA SER A 230 -10.68 -11.44 -14.11
C SER A 230 -11.95 -12.19 -14.47
N LYS A 231 -11.90 -13.01 -15.54
CA LYS A 231 -13.03 -13.86 -15.96
C LYS A 231 -13.41 -14.94 -14.94
N PHE A 232 -12.56 -15.24 -13.95
CA PHE A 232 -12.82 -16.24 -12.92
C PHE A 232 -13.64 -15.72 -11.72
N TYR A 233 -13.75 -14.39 -11.59
CA TYR A 233 -14.50 -13.72 -10.52
C TYR A 233 -15.71 -12.94 -11.05
N LYS A 234 -16.03 -13.10 -12.34
CA LYS A 234 -17.26 -12.61 -12.97
C LYS A 234 -18.36 -13.64 -12.84
#